data_AF-D7E3R7-F1
#
_entry.id   AF-D7E3R7-F1
#
_cell.length_a   1.000
_cell.length_b   1.000
_cell.length_c   1.000
_cell.angle_alpha   90.00
_cell.angle_beta   90.00
_cell.angle_gamma   90.00
#
_symmetry.space_group_name_H-M   'P 1'
#
loop_
_entity.id
_entity.type
_entity.pdbx_description
1 polymer ?
#
loop_
_entity_poly.entity_id
_entity_poly.type
_entity_poly.pdbx_seq_one_letter_code
_entity_poly.pdbx_strand_id
1 'polypeptide(L)'
;MVRRESEFNADDKHPMQATSADIILRQQLEYSISRYFYEGSDRTIQNLLSHCRWYVRIHGSAMILVIECPDQVTNWRILQKIVPIGNVLYSIVSSAKIRVCPPEANAVAFEMRVDELSVYRDWA
;
A
#
# COMPACT_ATOMS: atom_id res chain seq x y z
N MET A 1 3.03 42.56 -15.93
CA MET A 1 4.29 41.91 -15.50
C MET A 1 4.32 40.52 -16.10
N VAL A 2 5.14 40.31 -17.13
CA VAL A 2 5.28 39.00 -17.79
C VAL A 2 6.28 38.17 -16.98
N ARG A 3 5.84 37.02 -16.45
CA ARG A 3 6.74 36.02 -15.85
C ARG A 3 7.62 35.49 -16.98
N ARG A 4 8.92 35.76 -16.93
CA ARG A 4 9.90 35.05 -17.76
C ARG A 4 9.98 33.63 -17.23
N GLU A 5 9.44 32.69 -17.98
CA GLU A 5 9.69 31.27 -17.72
C GLU A 5 11.19 31.04 -17.88
N SER A 6 11.80 30.41 -16.88
CA SER A 6 13.22 30.06 -16.90
C SER A 6 13.48 29.12 -18.09
N GLU A 7 14.34 29.54 -19.01
CA GLU A 7 14.81 28.76 -20.16
C GLU A 7 15.74 27.63 -19.69
N PHE A 8 15.19 26.65 -18.98
CA PHE A 8 15.88 25.38 -18.80
C PHE A 8 15.95 24.66 -20.15
N ASN A 9 17.12 24.10 -20.48
CA ASN A 9 17.29 23.24 -21.64
C ASN A 9 16.23 22.13 -21.59
N ALA A 10 15.69 21.73 -22.75
CA ALA A 10 14.64 20.72 -22.81
C ALA A 10 15.05 19.40 -22.15
N ASP A 11 16.35 19.07 -22.19
CA ASP A 11 16.94 17.91 -21.53
C ASP A 11 17.00 18.01 -19.99
N ASP A 12 16.95 19.22 -19.42
CA ASP A 12 16.95 19.44 -17.97
C ASP A 12 15.52 19.40 -17.38
N LYS A 13 14.49 19.27 -18.21
CA LYS A 13 13.09 19.20 -17.77
C LYS A 13 12.71 17.76 -17.46
N HIS A 14 12.23 17.53 -16.23
CA HIS A 14 11.63 16.25 -15.89
C HIS A 14 10.40 15.97 -16.78
N PRO A 15 10.18 14.72 -17.19
CA PRO A 15 8.97 14.37 -17.92
C PRO A 15 7.73 14.71 -17.07
N MET A 16 6.78 15.44 -17.65
CA MET A 16 5.54 15.82 -16.97
C MET A 16 4.60 14.63 -16.73
N GLN A 17 4.84 13.51 -17.42
CA GLN A 17 4.06 12.29 -17.34
C GLN A 17 5.00 11.07 -17.23
N ALA A 18 4.56 10.06 -16.50
CA ALA A 18 5.29 8.80 -16.40
C ALA A 18 5.47 8.19 -17.80
N THR A 19 6.71 7.82 -18.12
CA THR A 19 7.04 7.10 -19.35
C THR A 19 6.53 5.66 -19.28
N SER A 20 6.52 4.95 -20.40
CA SER A 20 6.21 3.50 -20.42
C SER A 20 7.19 2.70 -19.54
N ALA A 21 8.47 3.10 -19.51
CA ALA A 21 9.47 2.50 -18.64
C ALA A 21 9.14 2.71 -17.16
N ASP A 22 8.74 3.91 -16.76
CA ASP A 22 8.34 4.21 -15.38
C ASP A 22 7.12 3.38 -14.94
N ILE A 23 6.14 3.20 -15.83
CA ILE A 23 4.96 2.36 -15.56
C ILE A 23 5.38 0.91 -15.33
N ILE A 24 6.23 0.36 -16.19
CA ILE A 24 6.71 -1.03 -16.07
C ILE A 24 7.51 -1.20 -14.78
N LEU A 25 8.44 -0.29 -14.48
CA LEU A 25 9.24 -0.34 -13.26
C LEU A 25 8.37 -0.27 -12.01
N ARG A 26 7.36 0.60 -11.99
CA ARG A 26 6.39 0.68 -10.88
C ARG A 26 5.62 -0.63 -10.70
N GLN A 27 5.15 -1.25 -11.77
CA GLN A 27 4.44 -2.53 -11.70
C GLN A 27 5.34 -3.66 -11.19
N GLN A 28 6.61 -3.71 -11.63
CA GLN A 28 7.60 -4.68 -11.15
C GLN A 28 7.88 -4.49 -9.66
N LEU A 29 7.96 -3.24 -9.20
CA LEU A 29 8.13 -2.90 -7.79
C LEU A 29 6.90 -3.36 -6.98
N GLU A 30 5.68 -2.98 -7.40
CA GLU A 30 4.41 -3.40 -6.78
C GLU A 30 4.32 -4.94 -6.66
N TYR A 31 4.69 -5.66 -7.73
CA TYR A 31 4.72 -7.12 -7.74
C TYR A 31 5.74 -7.71 -6.77
N SER A 32 6.97 -7.17 -6.78
CA SER A 32 8.05 -7.66 -5.92
C SER A 32 7.71 -7.48 -4.44
N ILE A 33 7.21 -6.30 -4.06
CA ILE A 33 6.77 -6.05 -2.67
C ILE A 33 5.59 -6.94 -2.29
N SER A 34 4.63 -7.16 -3.19
CA SER A 34 3.52 -8.08 -2.92
C SER A 34 4.03 -9.48 -2.60
N ARG A 35 5.01 -9.98 -3.37
CA ARG A 35 5.64 -11.29 -3.11
C ARG A 35 6.34 -11.32 -1.75
N TYR A 36 7.23 -10.37 -1.47
CA TYR A 36 7.96 -10.32 -0.19
C TYR A 36 7.01 -10.19 1.01
N PHE A 37 5.95 -9.38 0.88
CA PHE A 37 4.95 -9.21 1.92
C PHE A 37 4.19 -10.52 2.21
N TYR A 38 3.74 -11.23 1.18
CA TYR A 38 3.03 -12.48 1.36
C TYR A 38 3.94 -13.58 1.94
N GLU A 39 5.16 -13.71 1.42
CA GLU A 39 6.15 -14.69 1.90
C GLU A 39 6.62 -14.40 3.33
N GLY A 40 6.77 -13.13 3.70
CA GLY A 40 7.15 -12.70 5.06
C GLY A 40 6.00 -12.76 6.08
N SER A 41 4.76 -12.92 5.62
CA SER A 41 3.59 -13.05 6.50
C SER A 41 3.50 -14.44 7.12
N ASP A 42 3.02 -14.52 8.36
CA ASP A 42 2.77 -15.81 9.00
C ASP A 42 1.64 -16.60 8.30
N ARG A 43 1.52 -17.89 8.61
CA ARG A 43 0.54 -18.78 7.98
C ARG A 43 -0.92 -18.36 8.25
N THR A 44 -1.19 -17.70 9.37
CA THR A 44 -2.54 -17.20 9.69
C THR A 44 -2.89 -16.02 8.80
N ILE A 45 -1.98 -15.06 8.62
CA ILE A 45 -2.15 -13.90 7.74
C ILE A 45 -2.27 -14.37 6.28
N GLN A 46 -1.39 -15.26 5.81
CA GLN A 46 -1.45 -15.83 4.46
C GLN A 46 -2.81 -16.50 4.20
N ASN A 47 -3.30 -17.30 5.15
CA ASN A 47 -4.60 -17.93 5.04
C ASN A 47 -5.75 -16.92 5.04
N LEU A 48 -5.70 -15.82 5.80
CA LEU A 48 -6.72 -14.78 5.71
C LEU A 48 -6.69 -14.07 4.35
N LEU A 49 -5.49 -13.69 3.90
CA LEU A 49 -5.30 -13.00 2.62
C LEU A 49 -5.70 -13.85 1.42
N SER A 50 -5.58 -15.19 1.48
CA SER A 50 -6.02 -16.07 0.38
C SER A 50 -7.54 -16.07 0.16
N HIS A 51 -8.32 -15.60 1.14
CA HIS A 51 -9.77 -15.40 1.00
C HIS A 51 -10.13 -13.97 0.54
N CYS A 52 -9.17 -13.04 0.58
CA CYS A 52 -9.37 -11.65 0.19
C CYS A 52 -8.84 -11.39 -1.23
N ARG A 53 -9.36 -10.36 -1.88
CA ARG A 53 -8.63 -9.73 -2.98
C ARG A 53 -7.70 -8.69 -2.38
N TRP A 54 -6.41 -8.82 -2.61
CA TRP A 54 -5.44 -7.86 -2.07
C TRP A 54 -4.38 -7.54 -3.11
N TYR A 55 -3.82 -6.33 -3.01
CA TYR A 55 -2.79 -5.85 -3.93
C TYR A 55 -2.02 -4.68 -3.31
N VAL A 56 -0.77 -4.53 -3.73
CA VAL A 56 0.03 -3.34 -3.45
C VAL A 56 -0.08 -2.40 -4.64
N ARG A 57 -0.28 -1.12 -4.37
CA ARG A 57 -0.24 -0.06 -5.37
C ARG A 57 0.62 1.09 -4.88
N ILE A 58 1.36 1.71 -5.78
CA ILE A 58 2.14 2.92 -5.52
C ILE A 58 1.44 4.07 -6.23
N HIS A 59 1.03 5.07 -5.46
CA HIS A 59 0.40 6.28 -5.99
C HIS A 59 1.14 7.51 -5.48
N GLY A 60 1.81 8.21 -6.39
CA GLY A 60 2.73 9.29 -6.02
C GLY A 60 3.88 8.74 -5.17
N SER A 61 4.10 9.33 -3.99
CA SER A 61 5.14 8.94 -3.05
C SER A 61 4.71 7.88 -2.02
N ALA A 62 3.45 7.45 -2.04
CA ALA A 62 2.92 6.54 -1.03
C ALA A 62 2.62 5.17 -1.61
N MET A 63 3.12 4.14 -0.93
CA MET A 63 2.69 2.76 -1.12
C MET A 63 1.43 2.47 -0.30
N ILE A 64 0.50 1.74 -0.90
CA ILE A 64 -0.74 1.33 -0.24
C ILE A 64 -0.93 -0.18 -0.46
N LEU A 65 -1.01 -0.93 0.65
CA LEU A 65 -1.54 -2.29 0.66
C LEU A 65 -3.06 -2.20 0.78
N VAL A 66 -3.79 -2.68 -0.22
CA VAL A 66 -5.25 -2.73 -0.22
C VAL A 66 -5.69 -4.17 0.02
N ILE A 67 -6.62 -4.36 0.96
CA ILE A 67 -7.24 -5.66 1.28
C ILE A 67 -8.76 -5.50 1.16
N GLU A 68 -9.35 -6.12 0.15
CA GLU A 68 -10.79 -6.18 -0.08
C GLU A 68 -11.33 -7.50 0.48
N CYS A 69 -12.13 -7.40 1.55
CA CYS A 69 -12.64 -8.57 2.25
C CYS A 69 -13.97 -9.06 1.62
N PRO A 70 -14.16 -10.39 1.46
CA PRO A 70 -15.37 -10.95 0.86
C PRO A 70 -16.60 -10.88 1.77
N ASP A 71 -16.39 -10.83 3.09
CA ASP A 71 -17.45 -10.84 4.09
C ASP A 71 -17.01 -10.14 5.38
N GLN A 72 -17.98 -9.86 6.27
CA GLN A 72 -17.75 -9.11 7.50
C GLN A 72 -16.90 -9.87 8.53
N VAL A 73 -16.98 -11.20 8.55
CA VAL A 73 -16.18 -12.04 9.46
C VAL A 73 -14.71 -12.00 9.04
N THR A 74 -14.45 -12.11 7.74
CA THR A 74 -13.10 -11.99 7.18
C THR A 74 -12.52 -10.58 7.41
N ASN A 75 -13.33 -9.53 7.23
CA ASN A 75 -12.93 -8.16 7.53
C ASN A 75 -12.49 -8.00 8.99
N TRP A 76 -13.32 -8.45 9.93
CA TRP A 76 -12.99 -8.38 11.35
C TRP A 76 -11.71 -9.16 11.69
N ARG A 77 -11.53 -10.37 11.13
CA ARG A 77 -10.32 -11.17 11.34
C ARG A 77 -9.05 -10.50 10.79
N ILE A 78 -9.14 -9.81 9.65
CA ILE A 78 -8.03 -9.01 9.11
C ILE A 78 -7.70 -7.86 10.07
N LEU A 79 -8.71 -7.14 10.56
CA LEU A 79 -8.50 -6.03 11.50
C LEU A 79 -7.84 -6.48 12.81
N GLN A 80 -8.19 -7.67 13.32
CA GLN A 80 -7.51 -8.28 14.48
C GLN A 80 -6.03 -8.59 14.24
N LYS A 81 -5.59 -8.67 12.98
CA LYS A 81 -4.19 -8.91 12.58
C LYS A 81 -3.50 -7.69 12.00
N ILE A 82 -4.09 -6.50 12.14
CA ILE A 82 -3.60 -5.30 11.46
C ILE A 82 -2.19 -4.90 11.88
N VAL A 83 -1.84 -5.02 13.17
CA VAL A 83 -0.49 -4.67 13.67
C VAL A 83 0.57 -5.65 13.15
N PRO A 84 0.39 -6.99 13.25
CA PRO A 84 1.27 -7.94 12.58
C PRO A 84 1.43 -7.72 11.08
N ILE A 85 0.33 -7.46 10.35
CA ILE A 85 0.35 -7.12 8.93
C ILE A 85 1.20 -5.87 8.68
N GLY A 86 1.01 -4.84 9.51
CA GLY A 86 1.80 -3.62 9.53
C GLY A 86 3.29 -3.87 9.74
N ASN A 87 3.67 -4.67 10.73
CA ASN A 87 5.08 -4.97 11.02
C ASN A 87 5.78 -5.67 9.85
N VAL A 88 5.09 -6.62 9.19
CA VAL A 88 5.65 -7.27 7.98
C VAL A 88 5.85 -6.25 6.88
N LEU A 89 4.85 -5.42 6.59
CA LEU A 89 4.96 -4.39 5.56
C LEU A 89 6.06 -3.35 5.89
N TYR A 90 6.19 -2.96 7.16
CA TYR A 90 7.23 -2.03 7.64
C TYR A 90 8.64 -2.56 7.41
N SER A 91 8.83 -3.87 7.60
CA SER A 91 10.14 -4.52 7.40
C SER A 91 10.62 -4.47 5.94
N ILE A 92 9.70 -4.27 5.00
CA ILE A 92 9.99 -4.14 3.57
C ILE A 92 10.07 -2.66 3.18
N VAL A 93 9.16 -1.82 3.71
CA VAL A 93 9.00 -0.42 3.31
C VAL A 93 8.65 0.43 4.53
N SER A 94 9.50 1.41 4.81
CA SER A 94 9.38 2.24 6.02
C SER A 94 8.21 3.23 6.00
N SER A 95 7.65 3.55 4.83
CA SER A 95 6.51 4.47 4.67
C SER A 95 5.47 3.87 3.73
N ALA A 96 4.38 3.38 4.30
CA ALA A 96 3.27 2.79 3.57
C ALA A 96 1.95 3.02 4.32
N LYS A 97 0.84 2.77 3.63
CA LYS A 97 -0.50 2.72 4.20
C LYS A 97 -1.09 1.33 4.03
N ILE A 98 -1.89 0.89 4.99
CA ILE A 98 -2.77 -0.28 4.85
C ILE A 98 -4.19 0.23 4.77
N ARG A 99 -4.94 -0.24 3.78
CA ARG A 99 -6.36 0.04 3.58
C ARG A 99 -7.15 -1.26 3.57
N VAL A 100 -8.05 -1.45 4.54
CA VAL A 100 -8.92 -2.62 4.63
C VAL A 100 -10.34 -2.20 4.25
N CYS A 101 -10.81 -2.69 3.11
CA CYS A 101 -12.13 -2.41 2.57
C CYS A 101 -13.14 -3.46 3.08
N PRO A 102 -14.25 -3.05 3.73
CA PRO A 102 -15.35 -3.94 4.05
C PRO A 102 -16.05 -4.46 2.78
N PRO A 103 -16.82 -5.55 2.87
CA PRO A 103 -17.55 -6.12 1.72
C PRO A 103 -18.62 -5.16 1.16
N GLU A 104 -19.17 -4.27 2.00
CA GLU A 104 -20.11 -3.24 1.56
C GLU A 104 -19.36 -2.13 0.83
N ALA A 105 -19.66 -1.95 -0.47
CA ALA A 105 -18.97 -1.00 -1.34
C ALA A 105 -19.01 0.46 -0.85
N ASN A 106 -20.01 0.83 -0.05
CA ASN A 106 -20.19 2.20 0.47
C ASN A 106 -19.72 2.36 1.93
N ALA A 107 -19.29 1.28 2.59
CA ALA A 107 -18.82 1.37 3.95
C ALA A 107 -17.40 1.95 4.00
N VAL A 108 -17.10 2.67 5.07
CA VAL A 108 -15.82 3.36 5.24
C VAL A 108 -14.71 2.34 5.43
N ALA A 109 -13.69 2.39 4.57
CA ALA A 109 -12.50 1.56 4.71
C ALA A 109 -11.68 1.99 5.93
N PHE A 110 -11.12 1.02 6.63
CA PHE A 110 -10.12 1.28 7.66
C PHE A 110 -8.80 1.66 6.99
N GLU A 111 -8.12 2.69 7.49
CA GLU A 111 -6.79 3.09 7.05
C GLU A 111 -5.81 3.23 8.23
N MET A 112 -4.59 2.78 8.02
CA MET A 112 -3.48 2.88 8.97
C MET A 112 -2.20 3.24 8.23
N ARG A 113 -1.39 4.12 8.83
CA ARG A 113 -0.01 4.37 8.40
C ARG A 113 0.93 3.40 9.09
N VAL A 114 1.83 2.81 8.31
CA VAL A 114 2.79 1.81 8.80
C VAL A 114 3.96 2.47 9.53
N ASP A 115 4.29 3.71 9.19
CA ASP A 115 5.26 4.54 9.91
C ASP A 115 4.76 5.05 11.26
N GLU A 116 3.47 4.88 11.57
CA GLU A 116 2.84 5.28 12.83
C GLU A 116 2.42 4.08 13.69
N LEU A 117 2.97 2.89 13.44
CA LEU A 117 2.62 1.64 14.15
C LEU A 117 2.77 1.75 15.68
N SER A 118 3.64 2.63 16.18
CA SER A 118 3.80 2.89 17.62
C SER A 118 2.50 3.36 18.28
N VAL A 119 1.65 4.10 17.57
CA VAL A 119 0.33 4.57 18.06
C VAL A 119 -0.63 3.41 18.34
N TYR A 120 -0.46 2.29 17.65
CA TYR A 120 -1.36 1.13 17.74
C TYR A 120 -0.83 0.02 18.66
N ARG A 121 0.38 0.18 19.20
CA ARG A 121 1.01 -0.83 20.05
C ARG A 121 0.37 -0.91 21.45
N ASP A 122 -0.26 0.17 21.90
CA ASP A 122 -0.91 0.25 23.22
C ASP A 122 -2.33 -0.34 23.25
N TRP A 123 -2.85 -0.86 22.13
CA TRP A 123 -4.18 -1.45 22.01
C TRP A 123 -4.19 -2.99 21.93
N ALA A 124 -3.02 -3.62 22.10
CA ALA A 124 -2.83 -5.07 22.01
C ALA A 124 -2.71 -5.75 23.39
#